data_AF-A0A8U0SZW6-F1
#
_entry.id   AF-A0A8U0SZW6-F1
#
_cell.length_a   1.000
_cell.length_b   1.000
_cell.length_c   1.000
_cell.angle_alpha   90.00
_cell.angle_beta   90.00
_cell.angle_gamma   90.00
#
_symmetry.space_group_name_H-M   'P 1'
#
loop_
_entity.id
_entity.type
_entity.pdbx_description
1 polymer ?
#
loop_
_entity_poly.entity_id
_entity_poly.type
_entity_poly.pdbx_seq_one_letter_code
_entity_poly.pdbx_strand_id
1 'polypeptide(L)'
;MGPCPRSLLAALLLVLCGVGTAHGDTPANCTYPELLGTWVFQVGPVGSQRNVNCLLMGQPEKKVVVHLEKLDTVRDDLGNTGHFTIIYNQGFEIVLNDYKWFAFFKDVTDFISQLFMQLGTVRVHDLRHLRNKLVVK
;
A
#
# COMPACT_ATOMS: atom_id res chain seq x y z
N MET A 1 -33.30 27.85 37.16
CA MET A 1 -32.51 28.07 35.92
C MET A 1 -32.45 26.75 35.18
N GLY A 2 -33.29 26.55 34.16
CA GLY A 2 -33.31 25.32 33.36
C GLY A 2 -32.42 25.48 32.11
N PRO A 3 -31.73 24.42 31.65
CA PRO A 3 -30.87 24.51 30.48
C PRO A 3 -31.69 24.78 29.20
N CYS A 4 -31.20 25.69 28.38
CA CYS A 4 -31.84 26.16 27.14
C CYS A 4 -31.98 25.01 26.11
N PRO A 5 -33.15 24.83 25.46
CA PRO A 5 -33.44 23.69 24.57
C PRO A 5 -32.50 23.56 23.36
N ARG A 6 -31.85 24.66 22.95
CA ARG A 6 -30.83 24.66 21.89
C ARG A 6 -29.54 23.92 22.28
N SER A 7 -29.21 23.90 23.58
CA SER A 7 -28.02 23.22 24.10
C SER A 7 -28.17 21.70 24.12
N LEU A 8 -29.40 21.21 24.33
CA LEU A 8 -29.70 19.77 24.32
C LEU A 8 -29.66 19.20 22.89
N LEU A 9 -30.14 19.96 21.92
CA LEU A 9 -30.12 19.57 20.51
C LEU A 9 -28.68 19.55 19.94
N ALA A 10 -27.86 20.53 20.33
CA ALA A 10 -26.44 20.55 19.99
C ALA A 10 -25.67 19.38 20.61
N ALA A 11 -25.94 19.05 21.88
CA ALA A 11 -25.34 17.90 22.54
C ALA A 11 -25.74 16.57 21.89
N LEU A 12 -27.01 16.43 21.49
CA LEU A 12 -27.52 15.25 20.78
C LEU A 12 -26.85 15.06 19.41
N LEU A 13 -26.66 16.14 18.64
CA LEU A 13 -25.96 16.09 17.35
C LEU A 13 -24.48 15.71 17.50
N LEU A 14 -23.81 16.21 18.54
CA LEU A 14 -22.42 15.86 18.86
C LEU A 14 -22.26 14.37 19.22
N VAL A 15 -23.22 13.82 19.97
CA VAL A 15 -23.26 12.38 20.30
C VAL A 15 -23.52 11.53 19.05
N LEU A 16 -24.42 11.96 18.16
CA LEU A 16 -24.73 11.25 16.91
C LEU A 16 -23.57 11.29 15.90
N CYS A 17 -22.76 12.35 15.88
CA CYS A 17 -21.58 12.45 15.02
C CYS A 17 -20.35 11.68 15.54
N GLY A 18 -20.33 11.26 16.81
CA GLY A 18 -19.15 10.72 17.48
C GLY A 18 -18.90 9.21 17.35
N VAL A 19 -19.85 8.44 16.80
CA VAL A 19 -19.76 6.96 16.80
C VAL A 19 -19.48 6.43 15.41
N GLY A 20 -18.28 6.70 14.90
CA GLY A 20 -17.69 5.98 13.78
C GLY A 20 -16.55 5.10 14.29
N THR A 21 -16.68 3.78 14.19
CA THR A 21 -15.54 2.88 14.42
C THR A 21 -14.56 3.04 13.26
N ALA A 22 -13.52 3.85 13.44
CA ALA A 22 -12.43 3.94 12.49
C ALA A 22 -11.49 2.74 12.70
N HIS A 23 -11.48 1.80 11.76
CA HIS A 23 -10.44 0.79 11.71
C HIS A 23 -9.21 1.43 11.04
N GLY A 24 -8.15 1.68 11.83
CA GLY A 24 -6.94 2.34 11.35
C GLY A 24 -6.03 1.39 10.58
N ASP A 25 -5.87 0.17 11.09
CA ASP A 25 -4.94 -0.83 10.57
C ASP A 25 -5.67 -1.91 9.77
N THR A 26 -4.96 -2.52 8.81
CA THR A 26 -5.41 -3.79 8.23
C THR A 26 -5.21 -4.92 9.25
N PRO A 27 -5.94 -6.04 9.13
CA PRO A 27 -5.75 -7.17 10.04
C PRO A 27 -4.39 -7.90 9.86
N ALA A 28 -3.58 -7.51 8.86
CA ALA A 28 -2.29 -8.13 8.60
C ALA A 28 -1.31 -7.91 9.76
N ASN A 29 -0.50 -8.93 10.03
CA ASN A 29 0.55 -8.90 11.06
C ASN A 29 1.83 -9.60 10.57
N CYS A 30 2.32 -9.18 9.40
CA CYS A 30 3.49 -9.79 8.78
C CYS A 30 4.80 -9.22 9.33
N THR A 31 5.86 -10.01 9.27
CA THR A 31 7.19 -9.70 9.78
C THR A 31 8.19 -9.44 8.65
N TYR A 32 9.29 -8.76 8.96
CA TYR A 32 10.34 -8.47 7.99
C TYR A 32 10.92 -9.72 7.30
N PRO A 33 11.21 -10.83 8.00
CA PRO A 33 11.68 -12.05 7.32
C PRO A 33 10.67 -12.64 6.32
N GLU A 34 9.37 -12.47 6.54
CA GLU A 34 8.32 -12.92 5.60
C GLU A 34 8.23 -12.05 4.34
N LEU A 35 8.79 -10.82 4.37
CA LEU A 35 8.89 -9.96 3.20
C LEU A 35 10.07 -10.35 2.28
N LEU A 36 11.12 -10.96 2.81
CA LEU A 36 12.32 -11.31 2.03
C LEU A 36 12.05 -12.41 1.00
N GLY A 37 12.76 -12.35 -0.12
CA GLY A 37 12.70 -13.36 -1.17
C GLY A 37 12.22 -12.80 -2.51
N THR A 38 11.73 -13.70 -3.37
CA THR A 38 11.34 -13.38 -4.75
C THR A 38 9.85 -13.10 -4.84
N TRP A 39 9.50 -11.94 -5.40
CA TRP A 39 8.13 -11.49 -5.61
C TRP A 39 7.83 -11.36 -7.11
N VAL A 40 6.59 -11.69 -7.46
CA VAL A 40 6.07 -11.55 -8.82
C VAL A 40 4.90 -10.58 -8.81
N PHE A 41 5.08 -9.42 -9.40
CA PHE A 41 4.04 -8.41 -9.54
C PHE A 41 3.34 -8.53 -10.89
N GLN A 42 2.01 -8.67 -10.83
CA GLN A 42 1.11 -8.64 -11.97
C GLN A 42 0.58 -7.22 -12.10
N VAL A 43 0.95 -6.53 -13.18
CA VAL A 43 0.70 -5.09 -13.36
C VAL A 43 -0.33 -4.90 -14.47
N GLY A 44 -1.36 -4.10 -14.17
CA GLY A 44 -2.35 -3.67 -15.15
C GLY A 44 -1.80 -2.62 -16.14
N PRO A 45 -2.70 -1.95 -16.88
CA PRO A 45 -2.32 -0.96 -17.90
C PRO A 45 -1.42 0.16 -17.36
N VAL A 46 -0.27 0.35 -18.00
CA VAL A 46 0.72 1.38 -17.62
C VAL A 46 0.31 2.73 -18.21
N GLY A 47 0.42 3.81 -17.43
CA GLY A 47 0.03 5.17 -17.85
C GLY A 47 -1.31 5.64 -17.31
N SER A 48 -1.92 4.88 -16.39
CA SER A 48 -3.13 5.32 -15.70
C SER A 48 -2.83 6.55 -14.84
N GLN A 49 -3.78 7.50 -14.83
CA GLN A 49 -3.65 8.74 -14.06
C GLN A 49 -3.62 8.44 -12.55
N ARG A 50 -3.20 9.43 -11.74
CA ARG A 50 -3.12 9.32 -10.28
C ARG A 50 -4.43 8.82 -9.62
N ASN A 51 -5.57 9.01 -10.27
CA ASN A 51 -6.90 8.62 -9.81
C ASN A 51 -7.32 7.19 -10.22
N VAL A 52 -6.40 6.34 -10.65
CA VAL A 52 -6.69 4.94 -10.96
C VAL A 52 -7.32 4.23 -9.74
N ASN A 53 -8.45 3.58 -9.97
CA ASN A 53 -9.11 2.78 -8.94
C ASN A 53 -8.50 1.37 -8.91
N CYS A 54 -7.53 1.16 -8.03
CA CYS A 54 -6.87 -0.13 -7.84
C CYS A 54 -7.82 -1.22 -7.31
N LEU A 55 -9.04 -0.90 -6.84
CA LEU A 55 -10.01 -1.91 -6.41
C LEU A 55 -10.62 -2.68 -7.58
N LEU A 56 -10.64 -2.07 -8.77
CA LEU A 56 -11.18 -2.65 -10.00
C LEU A 56 -10.03 -2.97 -10.96
N MET A 57 -9.14 -3.87 -10.54
CA MET A 57 -8.03 -4.30 -11.39
C MET A 57 -8.58 -5.17 -12.52
N GLY A 58 -8.36 -4.73 -13.76
CA GLY A 58 -8.63 -5.52 -14.97
C GLY A 58 -7.62 -6.66 -15.14
N GLN A 59 -7.56 -7.23 -16.34
CA GLN A 59 -6.57 -8.26 -16.64
C GLN A 59 -5.14 -7.70 -16.53
N PRO A 60 -4.20 -8.41 -15.88
CA PRO A 60 -2.80 -8.03 -15.87
C PRO A 60 -2.21 -8.03 -17.29
N GLU A 61 -1.42 -7.01 -17.62
CA GLU A 61 -0.77 -6.88 -18.92
C GLU A 61 0.73 -7.17 -18.85
N LYS A 62 1.34 -6.97 -17.67
CA LYS A 62 2.79 -7.10 -17.48
C LYS A 62 3.12 -7.87 -16.21
N LYS A 63 4.25 -8.57 -16.24
CA LYS A 63 4.83 -9.29 -15.11
C LYS A 63 6.18 -8.67 -14.77
N VAL A 64 6.40 -8.35 -13.50
CA VAL A 64 7.68 -7.84 -12.98
C VAL A 64 8.13 -8.75 -11.84
N VAL A 65 9.38 -9.23 -11.90
CA VAL A 65 9.98 -10.06 -10.86
C VAL A 65 11.00 -9.23 -10.11
N VAL A 66 10.95 -9.28 -8.78
CA VAL A 66 11.91 -8.59 -7.91
C VAL A 66 12.38 -9.51 -6.80
N HIS A 67 13.60 -9.27 -6.33
CA HIS A 67 14.26 -10.00 -5.25
C HIS A 67 14.56 -9.03 -4.11
N LEU A 68 13.91 -9.25 -2.97
CA LEU A 68 14.10 -8.48 -1.75
C LEU A 68 15.11 -9.18 -0.84
N GLU A 69 16.20 -8.49 -0.56
CA GLU A 69 17.31 -9.01 0.22
C GLU A 69 17.45 -8.32 1.57
N LYS A 70 18.26 -8.90 2.45
CA LYS A 70 18.41 -8.39 3.82
C LYS A 70 18.85 -6.91 3.84
N LEU A 71 18.45 -6.24 4.92
CA LEU A 71 18.46 -4.80 5.12
C LEU A 71 17.38 -4.12 4.28
N ASP A 72 17.72 -3.65 3.09
CA ASP A 72 16.83 -2.81 2.28
C ASP A 72 17.09 -2.94 0.77
N THR A 73 17.88 -3.91 0.31
CA THR A 73 18.26 -4.01 -1.11
C THR A 73 17.23 -4.76 -1.93
N VAL A 74 16.79 -4.19 -3.06
CA VAL A 74 15.98 -4.88 -4.08
C VAL A 74 16.71 -4.99 -5.41
N ARG A 75 16.50 -6.09 -6.14
CA ARG A 75 17.00 -6.30 -7.51
C ARG A 75 15.92 -6.85 -8.43
N ASP A 76 15.99 -6.57 -9.72
CA ASP A 76 15.19 -7.27 -10.75
C ASP A 76 16.06 -8.13 -11.67
N ASP A 77 15.40 -8.93 -12.53
CA ASP A 77 16.03 -9.80 -13.52
C ASP A 77 16.84 -9.02 -14.59
N LEU A 78 16.63 -7.70 -14.69
CA LEU A 78 17.33 -6.83 -15.65
C LEU A 78 18.62 -6.23 -15.05
N GLY A 79 18.91 -6.52 -13.78
CA GLY A 79 20.09 -6.02 -13.08
C GLY A 79 19.90 -4.62 -12.49
N ASN A 80 18.69 -4.07 -12.47
CA ASN A 80 18.42 -2.82 -11.76
C ASN A 80 18.46 -3.08 -10.25
N THR A 81 18.96 -2.10 -9.52
CA THR A 81 19.00 -2.13 -8.06
C THR A 81 18.21 -0.96 -7.47
N GLY A 82 17.72 -1.14 -6.26
CA GLY A 82 16.92 -0.14 -5.56
C GLY A 82 16.83 -0.44 -4.07
N HIS A 83 15.90 0.26 -3.41
CA HIS A 83 15.67 0.11 -1.98
C HIS A 83 14.23 -0.29 -1.66
N PHE A 84 14.02 -1.01 -0.57
CA PHE A 84 12.70 -1.28 -0.03
C PHE A 84 12.65 -1.07 1.48
N THR A 85 11.44 -0.89 1.98
CA THR A 85 11.19 -0.84 3.43
C THR A 85 9.87 -1.53 3.75
N ILE A 86 9.83 -2.18 4.91
CA ILE A 86 8.58 -2.69 5.47
C ILE A 86 7.85 -1.54 6.19
N ILE A 87 6.54 -1.48 6.03
CA ILE A 87 5.68 -0.53 6.72
C ILE A 87 5.06 -1.26 7.90
N TYR A 88 5.74 -1.19 9.04
CA TYR A 88 5.40 -1.89 10.28
C TYR A 88 5.15 -3.38 10.03
N ASN A 89 3.90 -3.84 10.16
CA ASN A 89 3.45 -5.19 9.85
C ASN A 89 2.34 -5.22 8.77
N GLN A 90 2.11 -4.08 8.12
CA GLN A 90 0.95 -3.80 7.29
C GLN A 90 1.23 -3.98 5.81
N GLY A 91 2.44 -3.65 5.36
CA GLY A 91 2.79 -3.67 3.95
C GLY A 91 4.23 -3.32 3.70
N PHE A 92 4.53 -2.90 2.49
CA PHE A 92 5.88 -2.52 2.09
C PHE A 92 5.88 -1.45 1.00
N GLU A 93 7.03 -0.80 0.86
CA GLU A 93 7.33 0.13 -0.22
C GLU A 93 8.64 -0.28 -0.89
N ILE A 94 8.66 -0.29 -2.22
CA ILE A 94 9.86 -0.58 -3.03
C ILE A 94 10.09 0.59 -3.98
N VAL A 95 11.33 1.06 -4.07
CA VAL A 95 11.78 2.03 -5.07
C VAL A 95 12.81 1.35 -5.96
N LEU A 96 12.44 1.13 -7.24
CA LEU A 96 13.26 0.42 -8.20
C LEU A 96 13.01 0.96 -9.62
N ASN A 97 14.09 1.21 -10.36
CA ASN A 97 14.05 1.64 -11.77
C ASN A 97 13.13 2.85 -12.02
N ASP A 98 13.25 3.90 -11.20
CA ASP A 98 12.40 5.11 -11.21
C ASP A 98 10.90 4.87 -10.94
N TYR A 99 10.51 3.68 -10.45
CA TYR A 99 9.15 3.41 -9.99
C TYR A 99 9.10 3.18 -8.49
N LYS A 100 7.99 3.59 -7.89
CA LYS A 100 7.62 3.32 -6.49
C LYS A 100 6.45 2.35 -6.45
N TRP A 101 6.62 1.26 -5.74
CA TRP A 101 5.64 0.19 -5.55
C TRP A 101 5.19 0.19 -4.09
N PHE A 102 3.89 0.10 -3.87
CA PHE A 102 3.30 0.05 -2.53
C PHE A 102 2.16 -0.97 -2.51
N ALA A 103 2.14 -1.80 -1.47
CA ALA A 103 1.05 -2.72 -1.22
C ALA A 103 0.91 -3.04 0.27
N PHE A 104 -0.33 -3.27 0.69
CA PHE A 104 -0.61 -3.95 1.95
C PHE A 104 -0.47 -5.47 1.78
N PHE A 105 -0.04 -6.14 2.84
CA PHE A 105 -0.14 -7.59 2.92
C PHE A 105 -1.62 -8.00 2.96
N LYS A 106 -1.95 -9.14 2.34
CA LYS A 106 -3.30 -9.70 2.43
C LYS A 106 -3.45 -10.45 3.75
N ASP A 107 -4.58 -10.24 4.43
CA ASP A 107 -4.93 -10.96 5.64
C ASP A 107 -5.20 -12.46 5.36
N VAL A 108 -4.82 -13.32 6.31
CA VAL A 108 -4.85 -14.80 6.21
C VAL A 108 -6.21 -15.38 6.63
N THR A 109 -7.28 -14.59 6.62
CA THR A 109 -8.63 -15.06 6.96
C THR A 109 -9.27 -15.95 5.89
N ASP A 110 -8.68 -16.04 4.69
CA ASP A 110 -9.00 -17.08 3.70
C ASP A 110 -8.12 -18.33 3.93
N PHE A 111 -8.72 -19.39 4.51
CA PHE A 111 -8.11 -20.70 4.81
C PHE A 111 -7.47 -21.42 3.60
N ILE A 112 -7.53 -20.86 2.40
CA ILE A 112 -7.00 -21.42 1.14
C ILE A 112 -5.61 -20.85 0.75
N SER A 113 -5.09 -19.83 1.42
CA SER A 113 -3.91 -19.11 0.93
C SER A 113 -2.62 -19.29 1.75
N GLN A 114 -2.37 -20.47 2.31
CA GLN A 114 -1.07 -20.78 2.95
C GLN A 114 0.12 -20.89 1.97
N LEU A 115 -0.11 -20.79 0.65
CA LEU A 115 0.95 -20.98 -0.36
C LEU A 115 1.24 -19.76 -1.25
N PHE A 116 0.49 -18.66 -1.10
CA PHE A 116 0.77 -17.45 -1.85
C PHE A 116 0.48 -16.26 -0.96
N MET A 117 1.50 -15.46 -0.66
CA MET A 117 1.33 -14.06 -0.30
C MET A 117 0.68 -13.36 -1.51
N GLN A 118 -0.62 -13.56 -1.70
CA GLN A 118 -1.41 -12.85 -2.69
C GLN A 118 -1.42 -11.40 -2.22
N LEU A 119 -0.73 -10.53 -2.95
CA LEU A 119 -0.71 -9.11 -2.63
C LEU A 119 -2.12 -8.54 -2.65
N GLY A 120 -2.39 -7.60 -1.75
CA GLY A 120 -3.40 -6.58 -2.00
C GLY A 120 -3.06 -5.83 -3.30
N THR A 121 -4.00 -5.07 -3.84
CA THR A 121 -3.81 -4.34 -5.10
C THR A 121 -2.59 -3.43 -5.02
N VAL A 122 -1.52 -3.77 -5.76
CA VAL A 122 -0.25 -3.02 -5.72
C VAL A 122 -0.43 -1.73 -6.50
N ARG A 123 -0.11 -0.61 -5.86
CA ARG A 123 -0.06 0.69 -6.53
C ARG A 123 1.37 0.95 -7.00
N VAL A 124 1.50 1.33 -8.26
CA VAL A 124 2.78 1.67 -8.88
C VAL A 124 2.73 3.12 -9.35
N HIS A 125 3.76 3.89 -9.03
CA HIS A 125 3.89 5.29 -9.42
C HIS A 125 5.26 5.56 -10.04
N ASP A 126 5.25 6.29 -11.16
CA ASP A 126 6.46 6.80 -11.79
C ASP A 126 7.01 8.00 -10.99
N LEU A 127 8.31 7.96 -10.68
CA LEU A 127 9.04 8.99 -9.94
C LEU A 127 9.68 10.05 -10.86
N ARG A 128 9.58 9.94 -12.19
CA ARG A 128 10.16 10.90 -13.15
C ARG A 128 9.76 12.35 -12.86
N HIS A 129 8.55 12.59 -12.36
CA HIS A 129 8.10 13.93 -11.97
C HIS A 129 8.84 14.52 -10.75
N LEU A 130 9.39 13.69 -9.86
CA LEU A 130 10.18 14.12 -8.71
C LEU A 130 11.64 14.42 -9.09
N ARG A 131 12.17 13.76 -10.13
CA ARG A 131 13.52 14.05 -10.67
C ARG A 131 13.68 15.51 -11.07
N ASN A 132 12.67 16.11 -11.71
CA ASN A 132 12.69 17.51 -12.14
C ASN A 132 12.58 18.52 -10.98
N LYS A 133 12.27 18.07 -9.76
CA LYS A 133 12.20 18.91 -8.55
C LYS A 133 13.43 18.79 -7.65
N LEU A 134 14.30 17.80 -7.88
CA LEU A 134 15.52 17.56 -7.11
C LEU A 134 16.78 18.14 -7.77
N VAL A 135 16.63 19.11 -8.67
CA VAL A 135 17.71 20.07 -8.97
C VAL A 135 17.80 21.01 -7.76
N VAL A 136 18.42 20.52 -6.69
CA VAL A 136 18.83 21.34 -5.56
C VAL A 136 20.13 22.04 -5.96
N LYS A 137 20.09 23.36 -5.94
CA LYS A 137 21.24 24.27 -6.11
C LYS A 137 22.21 24.15 -4.95
#